data_AF-A0A3A2ZZB8-F1
#
_entry.id   AF-A0A3A2ZZB8-F1
#
_cell.length_a   1.000
_cell.length_b   1.000
_cell.length_c   1.000
_cell.angle_alpha   90.00
_cell.angle_beta   90.00
_cell.angle_gamma   90.00
#
_symmetry.space_group_name_H-M   'P 1'
#
loop_
_entity.id
_entity.type
_entity.pdbx_description
1 polymer ?
#
loop_
_entity_poly.entity_id
_entity_poly.type
_entity_poly.pdbx_seq_one_letter_code
_entity_poly.pdbx_strand_id
1 'polypeptide(L)'
;MQVARAAGFPVPLVICYGGHPDTLHAPVSILMTRLPGKELGQAYETLSSEDKKSILQQFKGYMNVMRRWSNPWGGNRICPLLDTAIRSVRVLDHCAGPFESEEEFNEYLIRPSFGWYPDYWDFFTTALRFTREDFWWYNFVIGLGGGAYLAELDCERALNSLTSASYYW
;
A
#
# COMPACT_ATOMS: atom_id res chain seq x y z
N MET A 1 -13.15 3.70 9.62
CA MET A 1 -13.13 5.15 9.97
C MET A 1 -13.61 5.48 11.38
N GLN A 2 -14.67 4.85 11.90
CA GLN A 2 -15.14 5.11 13.28
C GLN A 2 -14.05 4.84 14.34
N VAL A 3 -13.29 3.76 14.16
CA VAL A 3 -12.15 3.39 15.02
C VAL A 3 -11.08 4.50 15.06
N ALA A 4 -10.69 5.03 13.90
CA ALA A 4 -9.71 6.12 13.82
C ALA A 4 -10.19 7.41 14.51
N ARG A 5 -11.49 7.74 14.37
CA ARG A 5 -12.09 8.89 15.07
C ARG A 5 -12.10 8.69 16.59
N ALA A 6 -12.45 7.49 17.05
CA ALA A 6 -12.44 7.14 18.47
C ALA A 6 -11.03 7.20 19.09
N ALA A 7 -9.99 6.91 18.29
CA ALA A 7 -8.59 7.09 18.69
C ALA A 7 -8.11 8.56 18.69
N GLY A 8 -8.99 9.52 18.36
CA GLY A 8 -8.67 10.95 18.38
C GLY A 8 -7.95 11.46 17.13
N PHE A 9 -7.88 10.67 16.05
CA PHE A 9 -7.31 11.14 14.79
C PHE A 9 -8.24 12.16 14.10
N PRO A 10 -7.68 13.21 13.47
CA PRO A 10 -8.46 14.17 12.70
C PRO A 10 -8.88 13.55 11.37
N VAL A 11 -9.94 12.74 11.40
CA VAL A 11 -10.48 12.04 10.22
C VAL A 11 -11.86 12.56 9.82
N PRO A 12 -12.23 12.47 8.52
CA PRO A 12 -13.59 12.75 8.06
C PRO A 12 -14.65 11.98 8.83
N LEU A 13 -15.81 12.59 9.06
CA LEU A 13 -17.00 11.86 9.51
C LEU A 13 -17.56 11.05 8.35
N VAL A 14 -17.67 9.73 8.53
CA VAL A 14 -18.42 8.88 7.59
C VAL A 14 -19.91 9.06 7.87
N ILE A 15 -20.65 9.47 6.83
CA ILE A 15 -22.09 9.72 6.86
C ILE A 15 -22.84 8.47 6.39
N CYS A 16 -22.38 7.86 5.30
CA CYS A 16 -23.02 6.68 4.72
C CYS A 16 -21.99 5.77 4.04
N TYR A 17 -22.30 4.47 4.01
CA TYR A 17 -21.59 3.45 3.26
C TYR A 17 -22.64 2.66 2.47
N GLY A 18 -22.45 2.55 1.16
CA GLY A 18 -23.41 1.89 0.26
C GLY A 18 -22.72 1.02 -0.77
N GLY A 19 -23.24 -0.18 -0.97
CA GLY A 19 -22.84 -1.08 -2.04
C GLY A 19 -23.62 -0.80 -3.33
N HIS A 20 -22.94 -0.93 -4.46
CA HIS A 20 -23.48 -0.76 -5.81
C HIS A 20 -23.21 -2.04 -6.62
N PRO A 21 -24.02 -3.09 -6.45
CA PRO A 21 -23.79 -4.38 -7.12
C PRO A 21 -23.82 -4.25 -8.66
N ASP A 22 -24.54 -3.26 -9.18
CA ASP A 22 -24.66 -3.01 -10.62
C ASP A 22 -23.45 -2.26 -11.22
N THR A 23 -22.55 -1.74 -10.38
CA THR A 23 -21.37 -0.99 -10.81
C THR A 23 -20.10 -1.81 -10.58
N LEU A 24 -19.71 -2.60 -11.60
CA LEU A 24 -18.53 -3.48 -11.57
C LEU A 24 -17.23 -2.78 -11.13
N HIS A 25 -17.05 -1.51 -11.46
CA HIS A 25 -15.80 -0.77 -11.24
C HIS A 25 -15.77 -0.02 -9.89
N ALA A 26 -16.93 0.16 -9.26
CA ALA A 26 -17.07 0.88 -7.99
C ALA A 26 -18.17 0.22 -7.15
N PRO A 27 -17.94 -1.03 -6.70
CA PRO A 27 -18.95 -1.85 -6.03
C PRO A 27 -19.36 -1.29 -4.66
N VAL A 28 -18.62 -0.31 -4.14
CA VAL A 28 -18.87 0.33 -2.86
C VAL A 28 -18.58 1.82 -2.96
N SER A 29 -19.28 2.61 -2.17
CA SER A 29 -19.03 4.05 -2.04
C SER A 29 -19.13 4.48 -0.58
N ILE A 30 -18.32 5.48 -0.23
CA ILE A 30 -18.28 6.04 1.12
C ILE A 30 -18.61 7.53 1.01
N LEU A 31 -19.72 7.94 1.64
CA LEU A 31 -20.05 9.34 1.81
C LEU A 31 -19.45 9.84 3.12
N MET A 32 -18.66 10.90 3.05
CA MET A 32 -18.00 11.48 4.22
C MET A 32 -17.95 13.02 4.17
N THR A 33 -17.74 13.66 5.32
CA THR A 33 -17.58 15.12 5.39
C THR A 33 -16.26 15.56 4.76
N ARG A 34 -16.28 16.67 3.99
CA ARG A 34 -15.06 17.29 3.49
C ARG A 34 -14.25 17.90 4.65
N LEU A 35 -12.94 17.60 4.71
CA LEU A 35 -12.04 18.29 5.63
C LEU A 35 -11.60 19.64 5.04
N PRO A 36 -11.70 20.74 5.78
CA PRO A 36 -11.16 22.02 5.32
C PRO A 36 -9.63 21.97 5.37
N GLY A 37 -8.98 22.42 4.31
CA GLY A 37 -7.52 22.46 4.24
C GLY A 37 -6.99 22.36 2.82
N LYS A 38 -5.66 22.32 2.73
CA LYS A 38 -4.93 22.03 1.50
C LYS A 38 -4.17 20.73 1.68
N GLU A 39 -4.00 19.99 0.60
CA GLU A 39 -3.20 18.77 0.61
C GLU A 39 -1.75 19.10 0.97
N LEU A 40 -1.16 18.30 1.87
CA LEU A 40 0.19 18.55 2.35
C LEU A 40 1.19 18.54 1.19
N GLY A 41 1.04 17.64 0.21
CA GLY A 41 1.91 17.58 -0.97
C GLY A 41 1.93 18.88 -1.78
N GLN A 42 0.80 19.58 -1.86
CA GLN A 42 0.71 20.86 -2.59
C GLN A 42 1.23 22.04 -1.75
N ALA A 43 1.06 21.97 -0.43
CA ALA A 43 1.45 23.06 0.47
C ALA A 43 2.91 22.97 0.94
N TYR A 44 3.54 21.79 0.91
CA TYR A 44 4.79 21.50 1.63
C TYR A 44 5.94 22.46 1.28
N GLU A 45 6.10 22.80 0.01
CA GLU A 45 7.17 23.70 -0.43
C GLU A 45 6.98 25.12 0.09
N THR A 46 5.73 25.58 0.21
CA THR A 46 5.37 26.93 0.68
C THR A 46 5.39 27.09 2.20
N LEU A 47 5.53 25.99 2.95
CA LEU A 47 5.49 26.01 4.42
C LEU A 47 6.83 26.45 5.02
N SER A 48 6.74 27.19 6.13
CA SER A 48 7.91 27.58 6.93
C SER A 48 8.59 26.34 7.55
N SER A 49 9.84 26.52 7.98
CA SER A 49 10.60 25.48 8.69
C SER A 49 9.92 25.08 10.00
N GLU A 50 9.31 26.05 10.68
CA GLU A 50 8.57 25.89 11.92
C GLU A 50 7.30 25.07 11.72
N ASP A 51 6.53 25.36 10.67
CA ASP A 51 5.32 24.61 10.32
C ASP A 51 5.64 23.15 9.97
N LYS A 52 6.70 22.93 9.19
CA LYS A 52 7.19 21.57 8.87
C LYS A 52 7.55 20.79 10.13
N LYS A 53 8.20 21.43 11.10
CA LYS A 53 8.56 20.81 12.38
C LYS A 53 7.31 20.47 13.20
N SER A 54 6.32 21.36 13.24
CA SER A 54 5.04 21.13 13.92
C SER A 54 4.29 19.94 13.32
N ILE A 55 4.19 19.89 11.99
CA ILE A 55 3.57 18.78 11.25
C ILE A 55 4.29 17.46 11.56
N LEU A 56 5.62 17.45 11.53
CA LEU A 56 6.41 16.25 11.88
C LEU A 56 6.12 15.77 13.30
N GLN A 57 5.99 16.71 14.26
CA GLN A 57 5.65 16.37 15.64
C GLN A 57 4.26 15.76 15.76
N GLN A 58 3.26 16.28 15.02
CA GLN A 58 1.92 15.72 14.97
C GLN A 58 1.92 14.31 14.38
N PHE A 59 2.60 14.08 13.24
CA PHE A 59 2.72 12.76 12.64
C PHE A 59 3.38 11.74 13.57
N LYS A 60 4.43 12.14 14.29
CA LYS A 60 5.04 11.30 15.34
C LYS A 60 4.04 10.95 16.43
N GLY A 61 3.23 11.92 16.87
CA GLY A 61 2.12 11.69 17.79
C GLY A 61 1.15 10.65 17.28
N TYR A 62 0.70 10.77 16.02
CA TYR A 62 -0.24 9.84 15.44
C TYR A 62 0.32 8.41 15.31
N MET A 63 1.57 8.28 14.85
CA MET A 63 2.25 7.00 14.76
C MET A 63 2.40 6.33 16.13
N ASN A 64 2.70 7.11 17.18
CA ASN A 64 2.77 6.58 18.54
C ASN A 64 1.43 6.06 19.04
N VAL A 65 0.32 6.74 18.72
CA VAL A 65 -1.03 6.25 19.06
C VAL A 65 -1.35 4.95 18.32
N MET A 66 -1.10 4.89 17.01
CA MET A 66 -1.34 3.69 16.20
C MET A 66 -0.53 2.49 16.71
N ARG A 67 0.76 2.70 17.02
CA ARG A 67 1.67 1.64 17.51
C ARG A 67 1.36 1.16 18.93
N ARG A 68 0.68 1.96 19.74
CA ARG A 68 0.26 1.57 21.10
C ARG A 68 -1.01 0.73 21.11
N TRP A 69 -1.71 0.61 19.98
CA TRP A 69 -2.93 -0.17 19.94
C TRP A 69 -2.61 -1.65 20.06
N SER A 70 -3.15 -2.28 21.10
CA SER A 70 -3.11 -3.73 21.26
C SER A 70 -4.01 -4.39 20.23
N ASN A 71 -3.55 -5.50 19.67
CA ASN A 71 -4.35 -6.34 18.79
C ASN A 71 -5.65 -6.77 19.52
N PRO A 72 -6.84 -6.46 18.99
CA PRO A 72 -8.12 -6.81 19.64
C PRO A 72 -8.36 -8.33 19.77
N TRP A 73 -7.76 -9.17 18.92
CA TRP A 73 -7.90 -10.64 19.03
C TRP A 73 -6.78 -11.29 19.85
N GLY A 74 -5.83 -10.50 20.34
CA GLY A 74 -4.69 -10.98 21.11
C GLY A 74 -3.63 -11.72 20.26
N GLY A 75 -2.48 -11.95 20.87
CA GLY A 75 -1.36 -12.70 20.25
C GLY A 75 -0.62 -11.95 19.14
N ASN A 76 0.12 -12.72 18.34
CA ASN A 76 0.93 -12.25 17.19
C ASN A 76 0.18 -12.40 15.85
N ARG A 77 -1.15 -12.54 15.90
CA ARG A 77 -1.99 -12.72 14.71
C ARG A 77 -1.95 -11.46 13.83
N ILE A 78 -1.75 -11.65 12.53
CA ILE A 78 -1.74 -10.57 11.54
C ILE A 78 -3.03 -10.65 10.72
N CYS A 79 -3.96 -9.73 11.00
CA CYS A 79 -5.23 -9.62 10.28
C CYS A 79 -5.83 -8.19 10.38
N PRO A 80 -6.78 -7.82 9.49
CA PRO A 80 -7.55 -6.57 9.56
C PRO A 80 -8.51 -6.56 10.74
N LEU A 81 -8.97 -5.37 11.16
CA LEU A 81 -9.92 -5.08 12.28
C LEU A 81 -11.22 -5.91 12.36
N LEU A 82 -11.48 -6.81 11.42
CA LEU A 82 -12.63 -7.72 11.41
C LEU A 82 -12.23 -9.21 11.41
N ASP A 83 -10.96 -9.55 11.66
CA ASP A 83 -10.41 -10.92 11.62
C ASP A 83 -10.60 -11.62 10.26
N THR A 84 -10.52 -10.85 9.17
CA THR A 84 -10.69 -11.38 7.80
C THR A 84 -9.34 -11.54 7.08
N ALA A 85 -9.35 -12.02 5.84
CA ALA A 85 -8.18 -11.92 4.99
C ALA A 85 -7.83 -10.45 4.72
N ILE A 86 -6.52 -10.16 4.70
CA ILE A 86 -5.96 -8.88 4.26
C ILE A 86 -6.24 -8.73 2.79
N ARG A 87 -6.82 -7.58 2.40
CA ARG A 87 -6.98 -7.21 1.00
C ARG A 87 -5.97 -6.14 0.63
N SER A 88 -5.13 -6.43 -0.36
CA SER A 88 -4.15 -5.48 -0.84
C SER A 88 -3.76 -5.79 -2.27
N VAL A 89 -3.68 -4.77 -3.10
CA VAL A 89 -3.13 -4.86 -4.46
C VAL A 89 -1.69 -5.39 -4.49
N ARG A 90 -0.98 -5.32 -3.37
CA ARG A 90 0.42 -5.74 -3.22
C ARG A 90 0.59 -7.20 -2.79
N VAL A 91 -0.49 -7.91 -2.48
CA VAL A 91 -0.44 -9.35 -2.17
C VAL A 91 -0.98 -10.15 -3.35
N LEU A 92 -0.47 -11.38 -3.52
CA LEU A 92 -0.92 -12.30 -4.57
C LEU A 92 -2.44 -12.49 -4.48
N ASP A 93 -3.13 -12.51 -5.63
CA ASP A 93 -4.61 -12.64 -5.71
C ASP A 93 -5.38 -11.57 -4.91
N HIS A 94 -4.71 -10.48 -4.54
CA HIS A 94 -5.25 -9.38 -3.75
C HIS A 94 -5.82 -9.78 -2.37
N CYS A 95 -5.51 -10.97 -1.89
CA CYS A 95 -6.08 -11.58 -0.69
C CYS A 95 -5.02 -12.43 0.03
N ALA A 96 -4.78 -12.17 1.31
CA ALA A 96 -3.78 -12.88 2.11
C ALA A 96 -4.23 -13.09 3.57
N GLY A 97 -4.03 -14.29 4.12
CA GLY A 97 -4.33 -14.59 5.52
C GLY A 97 -5.81 -14.88 5.79
N PRO A 98 -6.29 -14.75 7.04
CA PRO A 98 -5.58 -14.26 8.23
C PRO A 98 -4.42 -15.18 8.65
N PHE A 99 -3.38 -14.63 9.26
CA PHE A 99 -2.16 -15.36 9.67
C PHE A 99 -2.03 -15.40 11.18
N GLU A 100 -1.75 -16.56 11.76
CA GLU A 100 -1.63 -16.72 13.21
C GLU A 100 -0.32 -16.17 13.78
N SER A 101 0.72 -16.11 12.94
CA SER A 101 2.03 -15.62 13.35
C SER A 101 2.73 -14.80 12.26
N GLU A 102 3.76 -14.07 12.67
CA GLU A 102 4.60 -13.29 11.76
C GLU A 102 5.39 -14.20 10.81
N GLU A 103 5.79 -15.40 11.27
CA GLU A 103 6.46 -16.40 10.45
C GLU A 103 5.58 -16.87 9.29
N GLU A 104 4.32 -17.21 9.56
CA GLU A 104 3.37 -17.64 8.52
C GLU A 104 3.12 -16.54 7.48
N PHE A 105 3.00 -15.30 7.94
CA PHE A 105 2.86 -14.15 7.04
C PHE A 105 4.10 -13.94 6.17
N ASN A 106 5.30 -14.00 6.77
CA ASN A 106 6.56 -13.84 6.05
C ASN A 106 6.79 -14.98 5.06
N GLU A 107 6.49 -16.24 5.43
CA GLU A 107 6.52 -17.37 4.52
C GLU A 107 5.56 -17.18 3.35
N TYR A 108 4.34 -16.67 3.59
CA TYR A 108 3.41 -16.35 2.51
C TYR A 108 3.92 -15.22 1.61
N LEU A 109 4.61 -14.21 2.14
CA LEU A 109 5.17 -13.13 1.31
C LEU A 109 6.38 -13.59 0.48
N ILE A 110 7.17 -14.54 0.99
CA ILE A 110 8.34 -15.09 0.31
C ILE A 110 7.93 -16.18 -0.68
N ARG A 111 6.91 -16.99 -0.40
CA ARG A 111 6.48 -18.12 -1.25
C ARG A 111 6.16 -17.75 -2.71
N PRO A 112 5.57 -16.58 -3.04
CA PRO A 112 5.38 -16.13 -4.41
C PRO A 112 6.67 -16.03 -5.23
N SER A 113 7.85 -15.87 -4.60
CA SER A 113 9.14 -15.87 -5.29
C SER A 113 9.69 -17.27 -5.60
N PHE A 114 8.88 -18.33 -5.48
CA PHE A 114 9.33 -19.73 -5.60
C PHE A 114 8.54 -20.60 -6.59
N GLY A 115 7.94 -20.03 -7.64
CA GLY A 115 7.66 -20.83 -8.85
C GLY A 115 6.25 -20.79 -9.45
N TRP A 116 5.52 -19.69 -9.32
CA TRP A 116 4.33 -19.44 -10.16
C TRP A 116 4.46 -18.22 -11.06
N TYR A 117 5.62 -17.59 -11.03
CA TYR A 117 6.01 -16.61 -12.01
C TYR A 117 7.03 -17.26 -12.94
N PRO A 118 6.93 -17.04 -14.26
CA PRO A 118 8.01 -17.46 -15.14
C PRO A 118 9.30 -16.79 -14.65
N ASP A 119 10.45 -17.46 -14.79
CA ASP A 119 11.74 -17.06 -14.21
C ASP A 119 12.13 -15.57 -14.45
N TYR A 120 11.50 -14.89 -15.40
CA TYR A 120 11.69 -13.47 -15.67
C TYR A 120 10.97 -12.51 -14.70
N TRP A 121 9.88 -12.88 -14.01
CA TRP A 121 9.14 -11.95 -13.16
C TRP A 121 9.92 -11.60 -11.88
N ASP A 122 10.56 -12.58 -11.25
CA ASP A 122 11.38 -12.36 -10.05
C ASP A 122 12.60 -11.46 -10.36
N PHE A 123 13.14 -11.53 -11.58
CA PHE A 123 14.26 -10.70 -12.01
C PHE A 123 13.85 -9.29 -12.49
N PHE A 124 12.69 -9.11 -13.11
CA PHE A 124 12.37 -7.86 -13.83
C PHE A 124 11.32 -6.99 -13.15
N THR A 125 10.20 -7.58 -12.75
CA THR A 125 9.03 -6.79 -12.31
C THR A 125 9.05 -6.48 -10.83
N THR A 126 9.89 -7.15 -10.04
CA THR A 126 10.10 -6.76 -8.64
C THR A 126 11.36 -5.90 -8.48
N ALA A 127 12.46 -6.25 -9.18
CA ALA A 127 13.75 -5.57 -9.00
C ALA A 127 13.93 -4.31 -9.87
N LEU A 128 13.31 -4.23 -11.06
CA LEU A 128 13.49 -3.11 -12.01
C LEU A 128 12.25 -2.22 -12.20
N ARG A 129 11.09 -2.65 -11.71
CA ARG A 129 9.78 -1.95 -11.86
C ARG A 129 9.79 -0.48 -11.48
N PHE A 130 10.49 -0.13 -10.41
CA PHE A 130 10.63 1.27 -9.95
C PHE A 130 12.05 1.80 -10.06
N THR A 131 12.96 1.01 -10.64
CA THR A 131 14.37 1.34 -10.71
C THR A 131 14.63 2.21 -11.94
N ARG A 132 15.34 3.31 -11.73
CA ARG A 132 15.76 4.20 -12.80
C ARG A 132 16.94 3.58 -13.57
N GLU A 133 16.99 3.85 -14.87
CA GLU A 133 18.03 3.30 -15.76
C GLU A 133 19.43 3.83 -15.44
N ASP A 134 19.51 5.00 -14.80
CA ASP A 134 20.75 5.63 -14.34
C ASP A 134 21.28 5.04 -13.02
N PHE A 135 20.60 4.06 -12.42
CA PHE A 135 20.99 3.47 -11.14
C PHE A 135 21.87 2.23 -11.31
N TRP A 136 22.86 2.03 -10.42
CA TRP A 136 23.81 0.92 -10.53
C TRP A 136 23.16 -0.47 -10.52
N TRP A 137 22.06 -0.62 -9.76
CA TRP A 137 21.29 -1.87 -9.68
C TRP A 137 20.64 -2.23 -11.02
N TYR A 138 20.24 -1.24 -11.81
CA TYR A 138 19.71 -1.47 -13.16
C TYR A 138 20.76 -2.16 -14.03
N ASN A 139 21.94 -1.56 -14.13
CA ASN A 139 23.05 -2.11 -14.92
C ASN A 139 23.50 -3.50 -14.42
N PHE A 140 23.47 -3.71 -13.10
CA PHE A 140 23.79 -5.00 -12.49
C PHE A 140 22.80 -6.10 -12.91
N VAL A 141 21.49 -5.87 -12.79
CA VAL A 141 20.47 -6.85 -13.16
C VAL A 141 20.45 -7.10 -14.67
N ILE A 142 20.61 -6.06 -15.50
CA ILE A 142 20.78 -6.22 -16.96
C ILE A 142 21.96 -7.12 -17.29
N GLY A 143 23.10 -6.95 -16.59
CA GLY A 143 24.31 -7.76 -16.77
C GLY A 143 24.15 -9.23 -16.37
N LEU A 144 23.21 -9.56 -15.48
CA LEU A 144 22.91 -10.93 -15.05
C LEU A 144 22.03 -11.72 -16.03
N GLY A 145 21.72 -11.16 -17.20
CA GLY A 145 20.76 -11.72 -18.16
C GLY A 145 19.45 -10.93 -18.22
N GLY A 146 19.38 -9.83 -17.49
CA GLY A 146 18.27 -8.88 -17.51
C GLY A 146 18.07 -8.15 -18.86
N GLY A 147 18.93 -8.35 -19.86
CA GLY A 147 18.69 -7.77 -21.19
C GLY A 147 17.53 -8.44 -21.95
N ALA A 148 17.26 -9.73 -21.68
CA ALA A 148 16.37 -10.53 -22.52
C ALA A 148 14.88 -10.21 -22.35
N TYR A 149 14.49 -9.50 -21.29
CA TYR A 149 13.08 -9.26 -20.94
C TYR A 149 12.75 -7.77 -20.79
N LEU A 150 13.46 -6.90 -21.52
CA LEU A 150 13.21 -5.46 -21.55
C LEU A 150 11.80 -5.12 -22.09
N ALA A 151 11.29 -5.90 -23.03
CA ALA A 151 9.96 -5.69 -23.59
C ALA A 151 8.86 -5.93 -22.53
N GLU A 152 9.03 -6.96 -21.70
CA GLU A 152 8.14 -7.30 -20.60
C GLU A 152 8.20 -6.23 -19.49
N LEU A 153 9.39 -5.69 -19.21
CA LEU A 153 9.55 -4.54 -18.29
C LEU A 153 8.80 -3.30 -18.78
N ASP A 154 8.86 -3.01 -20.08
CA ASP A 154 8.12 -1.89 -20.68
C ASP A 154 6.60 -2.10 -20.61
N CYS A 155 6.13 -3.33 -20.90
CA CYS A 155 4.73 -3.70 -20.73
C CYS A 155 4.27 -3.55 -19.28
N GLU A 156 5.09 -3.94 -18.31
CA GLU A 156 4.77 -3.81 -16.89
C GLU A 156 4.76 -2.35 -16.42
N ARG A 157 5.74 -1.53 -16.83
CA ARG A 157 5.75 -0.08 -16.57
C ARG A 157 4.53 0.60 -17.17
N ALA A 158 4.14 0.22 -18.39
CA ALA A 158 2.92 0.72 -19.03
C ALA A 158 1.67 0.29 -18.27
N LEU A 159 1.56 -1.00 -17.90
CA LEU A 159 0.46 -1.52 -17.10
C LEU A 159 0.37 -0.81 -15.75
N ASN A 160 1.49 -0.60 -15.08
CA ASN A 160 1.57 0.12 -13.81
C ASN A 160 1.14 1.58 -13.98
N SER A 161 1.57 2.27 -15.04
CA SER A 161 1.10 3.63 -15.35
C SER A 161 -0.42 3.68 -15.56
N LEU A 162 -0.98 2.71 -16.29
CA LEU A 162 -2.42 2.59 -16.56
C LEU A 162 -3.23 2.18 -15.32
N THR A 163 -2.65 1.38 -14.44
CA THR A 163 -3.27 0.88 -13.20
C THR A 163 -2.93 1.72 -11.98
N SER A 164 -2.06 2.73 -12.12
CA SER A 164 -1.61 3.57 -11.01
C SER A 164 -2.78 4.24 -10.29
N ALA A 165 -3.77 4.68 -11.08
CA ALA A 165 -5.01 5.27 -10.59
C ALA A 165 -5.99 4.25 -9.95
N SER A 166 -5.82 2.95 -10.21
CA SER A 166 -6.61 1.87 -9.59
C SER A 166 -6.04 1.38 -8.26
N TYR A 167 -4.86 1.89 -7.85
CA TYR A 167 -4.29 1.66 -6.52
C TYR A 167 -4.81 2.64 -5.45
N TYR A 168 -5.68 3.60 -5.83
CA TYR A 168 -6.42 4.43 -4.89
C TYR A 168 -7.74 3.72 -4.54
N TRP A 169 -7.74 3.02 -3.40
CA TRP A 169 -8.94 2.54 -2.71
C TRP A 169 -9.14 3.34 -1.42
#